data_AF-A0A3D1J564-F1
#
_entry.id   AF-A0A3D1J564-F1
#
_cell.length_a   1.000
_cell.length_b   1.000
_cell.length_c   1.000
_cell.angle_alpha   90.00
_cell.angle_beta   90.00
_cell.angle_gamma   90.00
#
_symmetry.space_group_name_H-M   'P 1'
#
loop_
_entity.id
_entity.type
_entity.pdbx_description
1 polymer ?
#
loop_
_entity_poly.entity_id
_entity_poly.type
_entity_poly.pdbx_seq_one_letter_code
_entity_poly.pdbx_strand_id
1 'polypeptide(L)'
;AGKLIDDEDLRDAMAGKGLGTPATRAAIIEGLLNEKYLLREGREMMPTAKAFQLMTLLRGLGVNELTAPELTGEWEYKLSQMERGKISREEFMREIAQMTQVIVKRAKEYNNDTIPGDYATLKTPCPNCGAVVKENYRRFACTKCEFSMSKTPGSRQFEVAEVEELLTNRTIGPLQGFRSKMGRPFAAILKISRDEEIKNFKLEFDFGQNDGEGENGEGVDFTGQTPLGACPKCGSGVYELGLSYVCEKSVAKPK
;
A
#
# COMPACT_ATOMS: atom_id res chain seq x y z
N ALA A 1 14.32 24.35 -9.26
CA ALA A 1 13.28 24.04 -8.24
C ALA A 1 12.40 25.29 -8.06
N GLY A 2 11.26 25.21 -7.36
CA GLY A 2 10.43 26.39 -7.06
C GLY A 2 9.31 26.73 -8.05
N LYS A 3 9.00 25.88 -9.03
CA LYS A 3 7.89 26.12 -9.99
C LYS A 3 6.48 26.18 -9.36
N LEU A 4 6.34 25.67 -8.13
CA LEU A 4 5.07 25.60 -7.41
C LEU A 4 4.96 26.69 -6.32
N ILE A 5 5.96 27.59 -6.22
CA ILE A 5 6.05 28.61 -5.18
C ILE A 5 5.77 29.97 -5.80
N ASP A 6 4.73 30.65 -5.28
CA ASP A 6 4.29 31.94 -5.79
C ASP A 6 5.14 33.11 -5.28
N ASP A 7 5.73 32.99 -4.08
CA ASP A 7 6.58 34.02 -3.48
C ASP A 7 7.98 34.04 -4.12
N GLU A 8 8.40 35.20 -4.62
CA GLU A 8 9.66 35.33 -5.35
C GLU A 8 10.89 35.13 -4.47
N ASP A 9 10.87 35.58 -3.22
CA ASP A 9 12.00 35.45 -2.28
C ASP A 9 12.20 33.97 -1.88
N LEU A 10 11.10 33.24 -1.63
CA LEU A 10 11.14 31.81 -1.35
C LEU A 10 11.54 30.99 -2.58
N ARG A 11 11.06 31.39 -3.77
CA ARG A 11 11.43 30.76 -5.04
C ARG A 11 12.92 30.91 -5.31
N ASP A 12 13.48 32.09 -5.08
CA ASP A 12 14.90 32.38 -5.26
C ASP A 12 15.77 31.62 -4.25
N ALA A 13 15.35 31.53 -2.99
CA ALA A 13 16.00 30.69 -1.99
C ALA A 13 16.06 29.21 -2.42
N MET A 14 15.03 28.72 -3.11
CA MET A 14 14.98 27.36 -3.65
C MET A 14 15.64 27.20 -5.02
N ALA A 15 15.86 28.27 -5.78
CA ALA A 15 16.38 28.20 -7.15
C ALA A 15 17.79 27.57 -7.20
N GLY A 16 18.65 27.88 -6.23
CA GLY A 16 20.02 27.37 -6.15
C GLY A 16 20.17 26.01 -5.45
N LYS A 17 19.35 25.73 -4.43
CA LYS A 17 19.48 24.52 -3.60
C LYS A 17 18.39 23.49 -3.81
N GLY A 18 17.18 23.86 -4.24
CA GLY A 18 16.01 22.97 -4.32
C GLY A 18 15.65 22.30 -2.99
N LEU A 19 14.88 21.21 -3.04
CA LEU A 19 14.63 20.37 -1.87
C LEU A 19 15.91 19.57 -1.56
N GLY A 20 16.67 20.03 -0.56
CA GLY A 20 17.95 19.46 -0.16
C GLY A 20 19.07 19.66 -1.19
N THR A 21 20.31 19.49 -0.73
CA THR A 21 21.53 19.58 -1.55
C THR A 21 21.71 18.36 -2.46
N PRO A 22 22.54 18.44 -3.52
CA PRO A 22 22.83 17.28 -4.38
C PRO A 22 23.24 16.01 -3.61
N ALA A 23 24.03 16.17 -2.53
CA ALA A 23 24.48 15.06 -1.68
C ALA A 23 23.34 14.41 -0.88
N THR A 24 22.33 15.17 -0.46
CA THR A 24 21.23 14.67 0.37
C THR A 24 20.09 14.09 -0.45
N ARG A 25 19.91 14.55 -1.70
CA ARG A 25 18.84 14.04 -2.60
C ARG A 25 18.96 12.54 -2.89
N ALA A 26 20.17 12.06 -3.16
CA ALA A 26 20.41 10.63 -3.38
C ALA A 26 20.01 9.82 -2.13
N ALA A 27 20.47 10.27 -0.95
CA ALA A 27 20.13 9.62 0.32
C ALA A 27 18.62 9.63 0.62
N ILE A 28 17.90 10.72 0.28
CA ILE A 28 16.45 10.80 0.42
C ILE A 28 15.75 9.76 -0.47
N ILE A 29 16.15 9.66 -1.74
CA ILE A 29 15.56 8.68 -2.68
C ILE A 29 15.81 7.25 -2.20
N GLU A 30 17.04 6.94 -1.80
CA GLU A 30 17.37 5.62 -1.23
C GLU A 30 16.60 5.34 0.05
N GLY A 31 16.40 6.34 0.92
CA GLY A 31 15.55 6.24 2.09
C GLY A 31 14.10 5.89 1.75
N LEU A 32 13.51 6.57 0.75
CA LEU A 32 12.14 6.30 0.30
C LEU A 32 11.97 4.90 -0.30
N LEU A 33 12.99 4.39 -0.99
CA LEU A 33 13.04 3.01 -1.51
C LEU A 33 13.16 1.99 -0.37
N ASN A 34 14.08 2.21 0.57
CA ASN A 34 14.32 1.33 1.72
C ASN A 34 13.06 1.22 2.60
N GLU A 35 12.39 2.35 2.84
CA GLU A 35 11.15 2.43 3.60
C GLU A 35 9.91 2.01 2.79
N LYS A 36 10.07 1.62 1.51
CA LYS A 36 9.01 1.13 0.63
C LYS A 36 7.88 2.14 0.40
N TYR A 37 8.19 3.44 0.45
CA TYR A 37 7.29 4.49 -0.03
C TYR A 37 7.33 4.61 -1.56
N LEU A 38 8.51 4.36 -2.13
CA LEU A 38 8.71 4.23 -3.56
C LEU A 38 9.22 2.84 -3.90
N LEU A 39 8.99 2.44 -5.14
CA LEU A 39 9.55 1.25 -5.74
C LEU A 39 10.21 1.62 -7.06
N ARG A 40 11.28 0.91 -7.39
CA ARG A 40 11.96 1.09 -8.68
C ARG A 40 11.50 0.03 -9.65
N GLU A 41 10.92 0.44 -10.77
CA GLU A 41 10.52 -0.41 -11.88
C GLU A 41 11.31 0.01 -13.12
N GLY A 42 12.46 -0.65 -13.33
CA GLY A 42 13.42 -0.26 -14.37
C GLY A 42 13.95 1.16 -14.16
N ARG A 43 13.51 2.08 -15.01
CA ARG A 43 13.88 3.51 -14.95
C ARG A 43 12.83 4.38 -14.26
N GLU A 44 11.68 3.82 -13.91
CA GLU A 44 10.59 4.53 -13.27
C GLU A 44 10.56 4.32 -11.76
N MET A 45 10.01 5.30 -11.06
CA MET A 45 9.82 5.30 -9.61
C MET A 45 8.33 5.33 -9.33
N MET A 46 7.81 4.25 -8.76
CA MET A 46 6.38 4.04 -8.54
C MET A 46 6.03 4.27 -7.06
N PRO A 47 5.12 5.20 -6.73
CA PRO A 47 4.64 5.35 -5.37
C PRO A 47 3.83 4.12 -4.93
N THR A 48 4.01 3.70 -3.68
CA THR A 48 3.27 2.58 -3.12
C THR A 48 1.97 3.03 -2.47
N ALA A 49 1.08 2.07 -2.20
CA ALA A 49 -0.11 2.32 -1.39
C ALA A 49 0.24 2.90 0.00
N LYS A 50 1.41 2.55 0.55
CA LYS A 50 1.94 3.13 1.81
C LYS A 50 2.19 4.63 1.68
N ALA A 51 2.73 5.10 0.54
CA ALA A 51 2.94 6.52 0.28
C ALA A 51 1.62 7.28 0.16
N PHE A 52 0.66 6.76 -0.60
CA PHE A 52 -0.67 7.38 -0.70
C PHE A 52 -1.40 7.43 0.65
N GLN A 53 -1.29 6.38 1.46
CA GLN A 53 -1.83 6.37 2.82
C GLN A 53 -1.21 7.48 3.67
N LEU A 54 0.12 7.59 3.71
CA LEU A 54 0.80 8.67 4.45
C LEU A 54 0.33 10.05 4.01
N MET A 55 0.25 10.31 2.70
CA MET A 55 -0.22 11.58 2.18
C MET A 55 -1.68 11.88 2.58
N THR A 56 -2.54 10.86 2.54
CA THR A 56 -3.94 10.99 2.96
C THR A 56 -3.99 11.32 4.46
N LEU A 57 -3.21 10.63 5.29
CA LEU A 57 -3.11 10.89 6.73
C LEU A 57 -2.69 12.33 7.02
N LEU A 58 -1.61 12.81 6.40
CA LEU A 58 -1.10 14.15 6.64
C LEU A 58 -2.14 15.22 6.28
N ARG A 59 -2.84 15.06 5.15
CA ARG A 59 -3.95 15.95 4.76
C ARG A 59 -5.11 15.87 5.75
N GLY A 60 -5.50 14.67 6.15
CA GLY A 60 -6.62 14.44 7.08
C GLY A 60 -6.36 15.00 8.49
N LEU A 61 -5.09 15.04 8.92
CA LEU A 61 -4.66 15.68 10.16
C LEU A 61 -4.48 17.20 10.01
N GLY A 62 -4.66 17.76 8.80
CA GLY A 62 -4.38 19.16 8.51
C GLY A 62 -2.90 19.52 8.65
N VAL A 63 -1.99 18.54 8.52
CA VAL A 63 -0.54 18.74 8.58
C VAL A 63 -0.02 18.91 7.15
N ASN A 64 -0.35 20.06 6.55
CA ASN A 64 0.05 20.39 5.18
C ASN A 64 1.52 20.81 5.10
N GLU A 65 2.03 21.37 6.20
CA GLU A 65 3.35 21.95 6.32
C GLU A 65 4.45 20.94 5.93
N LEU A 66 4.33 19.68 6.36
CA LEU A 66 5.31 18.62 6.07
C LEU A 66 5.37 18.18 4.60
N THR A 67 4.36 18.54 3.81
CA THR A 67 4.26 18.18 2.38
C THR A 67 4.41 19.38 1.45
N ALA A 68 4.45 20.58 2.02
CA ALA A 68 4.55 21.84 1.29
C ALA A 68 6.02 22.07 0.87
N PRO A 69 6.33 22.21 -0.43
CA PRO A 69 7.69 22.56 -0.86
C PRO A 69 8.14 23.92 -0.30
N GLU A 70 7.20 24.83 -0.03
CA GLU A 70 7.42 26.15 0.57
C GLU A 70 8.09 26.07 1.93
N LEU A 71 7.74 25.08 2.77
CA LEU A 71 8.34 24.91 4.10
C LEU A 71 9.86 24.71 3.99
N THR A 72 10.32 23.98 2.98
CA THR A 72 11.75 23.78 2.75
C THR A 72 12.42 25.06 2.26
N GLY A 73 11.74 25.84 1.43
CA GLY A 73 12.21 27.17 1.02
C GLY A 73 12.34 28.13 2.20
N GLU A 74 11.34 28.16 3.08
CA GLU A 74 11.33 28.97 4.29
C GLU A 74 12.50 28.60 5.22
N TRP A 75 12.77 27.30 5.38
CA TRP A 75 13.91 26.84 6.16
C TRP A 75 15.25 27.26 5.56
N GLU A 76 15.45 27.07 4.25
CA GLU A 76 16.69 27.51 3.59
C GLU A 76 16.86 29.03 3.67
N TYR A 77 15.77 29.80 3.58
CA TYR A 77 15.79 31.24 3.80
C TYR A 77 16.23 31.58 5.23
N LYS A 78 15.59 30.99 6.26
CA LYS A 78 15.94 31.22 7.67
C LYS A 78 17.37 30.80 8.01
N LEU A 79 17.85 29.69 7.44
CA LEU A 79 19.24 29.25 7.55
C LEU A 79 20.21 30.31 6.99
N SER A 80 19.88 30.93 5.84
CA SER A 80 20.68 32.03 5.27
C SER A 80 20.65 33.30 6.11
N GLN A 81 19.50 33.66 6.69
CA GLN A 81 19.42 34.79 7.61
C GLN A 81 20.27 34.56 8.88
N MET A 82 20.30 33.33 9.39
CA MET A 82 21.13 32.95 10.53
C MET A 82 22.63 33.02 10.20
N GLU A 83 23.05 32.56 9.02
CA GLU A 83 24.44 32.72 8.53
C GLU A 83 24.87 34.19 8.47
N ARG A 84 23.93 35.08 8.12
CA ARG A 84 24.13 36.54 8.06
C ARG A 84 23.96 37.25 9.41
N GLY A 85 23.75 36.50 10.50
CA GLY A 85 23.58 37.03 11.85
C GLY A 85 22.27 37.78 12.08
N LYS A 86 21.26 37.63 11.21
CA LYS A 86 19.96 38.32 11.30
C LYS A 86 18.91 37.55 12.12
N ILE A 87 19.08 36.25 12.28
CA ILE A 87 18.26 35.39 13.14
C ILE A 87 19.19 34.60 14.05
N SER A 88 18.84 34.47 15.32
CA SER A 88 19.61 33.65 16.27
C SER A 88 19.30 32.17 16.11
N ARG A 89 20.26 31.31 16.43
CA ARG A 89 20.04 29.85 16.44
C ARG A 89 18.94 29.47 17.44
N GLU A 90 18.88 30.13 18.58
CA GLU A 90 17.90 29.91 19.63
C GLU A 90 16.47 30.20 19.14
N GLU A 91 16.30 31.29 18.39
CA GLU A 91 15.02 31.65 17.77
C GLU A 91 14.60 30.62 16.72
N PHE A 92 15.51 30.27 15.80
CA PHE A 92 15.24 29.26 14.77
C PHE A 92 14.82 27.90 15.36
N MET A 93 15.54 27.43 16.38
CA MET A 93 15.22 26.15 17.04
C MET A 93 13.89 26.22 17.82
N ARG A 94 13.53 27.38 18.37
CA ARG A 94 12.25 27.58 19.08
C ARG A 94 11.08 27.44 18.12
N GLU A 95 11.18 28.00 16.91
CA GLU A 95 10.16 27.85 15.87
C GLU A 95 9.98 26.40 15.44
N ILE A 96 11.08 25.67 15.21
CA ILE A 96 11.04 24.24 14.88
C ILE A 96 10.35 23.44 16.00
N ALA A 97 10.70 23.71 17.26
CA ALA A 97 10.10 23.04 18.40
C ALA A 97 8.59 23.33 18.49
N GLN A 98 8.19 24.59 18.29
CA GLN A 98 6.78 24.99 18.31
C GLN A 98 5.98 24.32 17.18
N MET A 99 6.51 24.31 15.95
CA MET A 99 5.87 23.60 14.82
C MET A 99 5.72 22.10 15.13
N THR A 100 6.79 21.48 15.66
CA THR A 100 6.77 20.06 16.04
C THR A 100 5.72 19.78 17.10
N GLN A 101 5.59 20.63 18.12
CA GLN A 101 4.57 20.51 19.16
C GLN A 101 3.16 20.58 18.58
N VAL A 102 2.90 21.49 17.63
CA VAL A 102 1.60 21.59 16.94
C VAL A 102 1.29 20.30 16.18
N ILE A 103 2.25 19.77 15.42
CA ILE A 103 2.08 18.53 14.65
C ILE A 103 1.81 17.34 15.58
N VAL A 104 2.61 17.18 16.65
CA VAL A 104 2.44 16.11 17.63
C VAL A 104 1.09 16.23 18.35
N LYS A 105 0.67 17.44 18.68
CA LYS A 105 -0.64 17.71 19.28
C LYS A 105 -1.78 17.27 18.35
N ARG A 106 -1.75 17.70 17.07
CA ARG A 106 -2.72 17.26 16.05
C ARG A 106 -2.76 15.74 15.94
N ALA A 107 -1.61 15.07 15.94
CA ALA A 107 -1.54 13.61 15.86
C ALA A 107 -2.07 12.90 17.13
N LYS A 108 -1.90 13.47 18.33
CA LYS A 108 -2.35 12.90 19.61
C LYS A 108 -3.82 13.13 19.90
N GLU A 109 -4.32 14.33 19.62
CA GLU A 109 -5.72 14.70 19.84
C GLU A 109 -6.65 14.05 18.82
N TYR A 110 -6.07 13.54 17.75
CA TYR A 110 -6.75 12.73 16.76
C TYR A 110 -7.11 11.35 17.35
N ASN A 111 -8.29 11.29 17.96
CA ASN A 111 -8.97 10.05 18.34
C ASN A 111 -10.22 9.91 17.47
N ASN A 112 -10.04 9.37 16.26
CA ASN A 112 -11.14 8.81 15.49
C ASN A 112 -10.57 7.70 14.60
N ASP A 113 -11.29 6.58 14.51
CA ASP A 113 -10.91 5.39 13.75
C ASP A 113 -10.63 5.67 12.25
N THR A 114 -10.91 6.88 11.76
CA THR A 114 -10.88 7.27 10.35
C THR A 114 -10.60 8.78 10.17
N ILE A 115 -9.62 9.17 9.34
CA ILE A 115 -9.34 10.60 9.07
C ILE A 115 -10.44 11.19 8.20
N PRO A 116 -10.71 12.51 8.21
CA PRO A 116 -11.63 13.11 7.25
C PRO A 116 -11.23 12.75 5.81
N GLY A 117 -12.19 12.28 5.03
CA GLY A 117 -11.97 11.84 3.66
C GLY A 117 -13.28 11.41 3.00
N ASP A 118 -13.29 11.40 1.68
CA ASP A 118 -14.37 10.82 0.91
C ASP A 118 -14.16 9.30 0.86
N TYR A 119 -14.93 8.57 1.67
CA TYR A 119 -14.85 7.12 1.77
C TYR A 119 -16.10 6.47 1.22
N ALA A 120 -15.90 5.43 0.43
CA ALA A 120 -17.00 4.71 -0.18
C ALA A 120 -17.86 3.99 0.87
N THR A 121 -19.17 4.08 0.70
CA THR A 121 -20.11 3.13 1.31
C THR A 121 -20.39 2.04 0.29
N LEU A 122 -20.07 0.79 0.63
CA LEU A 122 -20.26 -0.33 -0.28
C LEU A 122 -21.74 -0.70 -0.40
N LYS A 123 -22.13 -1.12 -1.60
CA LYS A 123 -23.46 -1.62 -1.92
C LYS A 123 -23.63 -3.06 -1.47
N THR A 124 -22.59 -3.86 -1.61
CA THR A 124 -22.60 -5.27 -1.22
C THR A 124 -22.59 -5.40 0.30
N PRO A 125 -23.51 -6.18 0.89
CA PRO A 125 -23.61 -6.32 2.33
C PRO A 125 -22.47 -7.14 2.94
N CYS A 126 -22.26 -6.96 4.23
CA CYS A 126 -21.26 -7.64 5.04
C CYS A 126 -21.42 -9.17 4.94
N PRO A 127 -20.32 -9.93 4.76
CA PRO A 127 -20.36 -11.39 4.68
C PRO A 127 -20.91 -12.05 5.94
N ASN A 128 -20.65 -11.43 7.09
CA ASN A 128 -20.89 -12.02 8.39
C ASN A 128 -22.31 -11.73 8.92
N CYS A 129 -22.79 -10.50 8.75
CA CYS A 129 -24.06 -10.07 9.37
C CYS A 129 -25.05 -9.38 8.41
N GLY A 130 -24.70 -9.23 7.13
CA GLY A 130 -25.57 -8.59 6.13
C GLY A 130 -25.69 -7.06 6.24
N ALA A 131 -25.02 -6.42 7.20
CA ALA A 131 -25.05 -4.97 7.36
C ALA A 131 -24.15 -4.24 6.35
N VAL A 132 -24.23 -2.91 6.32
CA VAL A 132 -23.42 -2.08 5.42
C VAL A 132 -21.93 -2.19 5.77
N VAL A 133 -21.09 -2.24 4.73
CA VAL A 133 -19.63 -2.13 4.85
C VAL A 133 -19.23 -0.73 4.38
N LYS A 134 -18.42 -0.04 5.17
CA LYS A 134 -17.87 1.27 4.83
C LYS A 134 -16.36 1.19 4.70
N GLU A 135 -15.86 1.89 3.71
CA GLU A 135 -14.44 2.20 3.63
C GLU A 135 -14.06 3.18 4.74
N ASN A 136 -12.85 3.01 5.24
CA ASN A 136 -12.16 4.02 6.00
C ASN A 136 -10.71 4.15 5.52
N TYR A 137 -9.93 4.96 6.23
CA TYR A 137 -8.54 5.22 5.93
C TYR A 137 -7.69 3.95 5.66
N ARG A 138 -7.90 2.87 6.42
CA ARG A 138 -7.04 1.66 6.38
C ARG A 138 -7.76 0.40 5.94
N ARG A 139 -9.09 0.37 6.01
CA ARG A 139 -9.87 -0.86 5.97
C ARG A 139 -11.22 -0.63 5.32
N PHE A 140 -11.81 -1.72 4.83
CA PHE A 140 -13.24 -1.83 4.65
C PHE A 140 -13.79 -2.54 5.88
N ALA A 141 -14.69 -1.88 6.62
CA ALA A 141 -15.20 -2.36 7.90
C ALA A 141 -16.73 -2.37 7.93
N CYS A 142 -17.30 -3.42 8.50
CA CYS A 142 -18.74 -3.48 8.75
C CYS A 142 -19.14 -2.46 9.81
N THR A 143 -20.33 -1.86 9.66
CA THR A 143 -20.85 -0.89 10.63
C THR A 143 -21.55 -1.53 11.83
N LYS A 144 -21.74 -2.86 11.85
CA LYS A 144 -22.50 -3.57 12.91
C LYS A 144 -21.74 -4.70 13.60
N CYS A 145 -20.82 -5.38 12.90
CA CYS A 145 -20.03 -6.46 13.47
C CYS A 145 -18.53 -6.23 13.24
N GLU A 146 -17.71 -7.12 13.77
CA GLU A 146 -16.25 -7.00 13.75
C GLU A 146 -15.61 -7.33 12.39
N PHE A 147 -16.41 -7.61 11.35
CA PHE A 147 -15.86 -7.88 10.02
C PHE A 147 -15.09 -6.67 9.51
N SER A 148 -13.81 -6.88 9.20
CA SER A 148 -12.99 -5.89 8.54
C SER A 148 -11.91 -6.55 7.69
N MET A 149 -11.52 -5.87 6.62
CA MET A 149 -10.38 -6.28 5.78
C MET A 149 -9.53 -5.07 5.41
N SER A 150 -8.24 -5.30 5.20
CA SER A 150 -7.30 -4.25 4.83
C SER A 150 -7.68 -3.64 3.48
N LYS A 151 -7.56 -2.31 3.37
CA LYS A 151 -7.68 -1.58 2.09
C LYS A 151 -6.49 -1.84 1.17
N THR A 152 -5.36 -2.27 1.74
CA THR A 152 -4.10 -2.44 1.01
C THR A 152 -3.44 -3.81 1.25
N PRO A 153 -4.11 -4.93 0.92
CA PRO A 153 -3.49 -6.26 1.08
C PRO A 153 -2.29 -6.42 0.15
N GLY A 154 -1.22 -7.07 0.64
CA GLY A 154 -0.02 -7.31 -0.17
C GLY A 154 0.61 -6.04 -0.75
N SER A 155 0.50 -4.91 -0.05
CA SER A 155 0.98 -3.58 -0.50
C SER A 155 0.30 -3.01 -1.75
N ARG A 156 -0.82 -3.60 -2.19
CA ARG A 156 -1.63 -3.15 -3.32
C ARG A 156 -2.93 -2.53 -2.79
N GLN A 157 -3.28 -1.34 -3.25
CA GLN A 157 -4.57 -0.73 -2.91
C GLN A 157 -5.70 -1.36 -3.70
N PHE A 158 -6.81 -1.66 -3.03
CA PHE A 158 -8.04 -2.07 -3.70
C PHE A 158 -8.76 -0.89 -4.32
N GLU A 159 -9.35 -1.14 -5.49
CA GLU A 159 -10.43 -0.31 -6.03
C GLU A 159 -11.77 -0.73 -5.42
N VAL A 160 -12.69 0.23 -5.26
CA VAL A 160 -14.02 -0.03 -4.68
C VAL A 160 -14.75 -1.14 -5.45
N ALA A 161 -14.67 -1.14 -6.78
CA ALA A 161 -15.29 -2.16 -7.62
C ALA A 161 -14.74 -3.58 -7.35
N GLU A 162 -13.43 -3.71 -7.11
CA GLU A 162 -12.81 -4.99 -6.75
C GLU A 162 -13.34 -5.52 -5.42
N VAL A 163 -13.58 -4.61 -4.47
CA VAL A 163 -14.13 -4.96 -3.17
C VAL A 163 -15.59 -5.40 -3.28
N GLU A 164 -16.39 -4.72 -4.08
CA GLU A 164 -17.79 -5.11 -4.34
C GLU A 164 -17.88 -6.51 -4.96
N GLU A 165 -17.03 -6.80 -5.94
CA GLU A 165 -16.95 -8.12 -6.58
C GLU A 165 -16.49 -9.19 -5.58
N LEU A 166 -15.44 -8.92 -4.81
CA LEU A 166 -14.92 -9.85 -3.80
C LEU A 166 -15.95 -10.14 -2.71
N LEU A 167 -16.71 -9.13 -2.25
CA LEU A 167 -17.77 -9.34 -1.27
C LEU A 167 -18.96 -10.11 -1.84
N THR A 168 -19.23 -9.99 -3.15
CA THR A 168 -20.33 -10.69 -3.82
C THR A 168 -19.97 -12.15 -4.07
N ASN A 169 -18.82 -12.38 -4.72
CA ASN A 169 -18.40 -13.69 -5.21
C ASN A 169 -17.61 -14.50 -4.17
N ARG A 170 -17.21 -13.88 -3.05
CA ARG A 170 -16.26 -14.43 -2.04
C ARG A 170 -14.87 -14.73 -2.59
N THR A 171 -14.62 -14.43 -3.85
CA THR A 171 -13.34 -14.63 -4.54
C THR A 171 -13.17 -13.56 -5.61
N ILE A 172 -11.94 -13.12 -5.84
CA ILE A 172 -11.58 -12.24 -6.95
C ILE A 172 -10.18 -12.57 -7.45
N GLY A 173 -9.95 -12.45 -8.75
CA GLY A 173 -8.64 -12.57 -9.37
C GLY A 173 -8.58 -13.62 -10.47
N PRO A 174 -7.36 -13.95 -10.94
CA PRO A 174 -6.08 -13.51 -10.38
C PRO A 174 -5.82 -12.02 -10.59
N LEU A 175 -5.50 -11.30 -9.51
CA LEU A 175 -5.11 -9.90 -9.55
C LEU A 175 -3.58 -9.78 -9.55
N GLN A 176 -3.08 -8.74 -10.21
CA GLN A 176 -1.66 -8.40 -10.28
C GLN A 176 -1.33 -7.19 -9.41
N GLY A 177 -0.04 -6.94 -9.19
CA GLY A 177 0.44 -5.77 -8.46
C GLY A 177 0.64 -5.97 -6.95
N PHE A 178 0.48 -7.21 -6.45
CA PHE A 178 0.86 -7.52 -5.08
C PHE A 178 2.37 -7.64 -4.93
N ARG A 179 2.85 -7.42 -3.71
CA ARG A 179 4.26 -7.51 -3.37
C ARG A 179 4.49 -8.21 -2.04
N SER A 180 5.46 -9.12 -2.04
CA SER A 180 5.83 -9.89 -0.84
C SER A 180 6.48 -9.00 0.21
N LYS A 181 6.72 -9.55 1.42
CA LYS A 181 7.50 -8.85 2.45
C LYS A 181 8.90 -8.42 1.96
N MET A 182 9.47 -9.17 1.02
CA MET A 182 10.75 -8.86 0.36
C MET A 182 10.62 -7.93 -0.85
N GLY A 183 9.41 -7.43 -1.16
CA GLY A 183 9.15 -6.51 -2.26
C GLY A 183 8.99 -7.15 -3.65
N ARG A 184 9.10 -8.49 -3.75
CA ARG A 184 8.97 -9.21 -5.02
C ARG A 184 7.51 -9.18 -5.51
N PRO A 185 7.26 -8.85 -6.79
CA PRO A 185 5.90 -8.83 -7.33
C PRO A 185 5.33 -10.25 -7.43
N PHE A 186 4.03 -10.39 -7.22
CA PHE A 186 3.30 -11.63 -7.45
C PHE A 186 1.85 -11.33 -7.88
N ALA A 187 1.22 -12.29 -8.55
CA ALA A 187 -0.22 -12.32 -8.79
C ALA A 187 -0.89 -13.25 -7.78
N ALA A 188 -2.16 -13.02 -7.47
CA ALA A 188 -2.90 -13.90 -6.56
C ALA A 188 -4.41 -13.81 -6.76
N ILE A 189 -5.09 -14.90 -6.44
CA ILE A 189 -6.53 -14.88 -6.18
C ILE A 189 -6.71 -14.49 -4.72
N LEU A 190 -7.73 -13.71 -4.42
CA LEU A 190 -8.10 -13.34 -3.06
C LEU A 190 -9.45 -13.96 -2.72
N LYS A 191 -9.56 -14.55 -1.54
CA LYS A 191 -10.79 -15.19 -1.05
C LYS A 191 -11.21 -14.61 0.29
N ILE A 192 -12.51 -14.58 0.52
CA ILE A 192 -13.10 -14.31 1.83
C ILE A 192 -13.61 -15.63 2.40
N SER A 193 -12.88 -16.17 3.37
CA SER A 193 -13.17 -17.45 4.01
C SER A 193 -13.62 -17.26 5.45
N ARG A 194 -14.42 -18.21 5.93
CA ARG A 194 -14.87 -18.25 7.33
C ARG A 194 -13.73 -18.75 8.20
N ASP A 195 -13.43 -18.01 9.25
CA ASP A 195 -12.51 -18.40 10.30
C ASP A 195 -13.29 -18.66 11.58
N GLU A 196 -13.26 -19.91 12.04
CA GLU A 196 -14.02 -20.38 13.20
C GLU A 196 -13.43 -19.91 14.54
N GLU A 197 -12.12 -19.60 14.58
CA GLU A 197 -11.47 -19.11 15.81
C GLU A 197 -11.95 -17.70 16.14
N ILE A 198 -11.97 -16.82 15.14
CA ILE A 198 -12.45 -15.44 15.30
C ILE A 198 -13.96 -15.31 15.06
N LYS A 199 -14.65 -16.41 14.74
CA LYS A 199 -16.09 -16.46 14.39
C LYS A 199 -16.49 -15.39 13.37
N ASN A 200 -15.63 -15.14 12.39
CA ASN A 200 -15.78 -14.08 11.42
C ASN A 200 -15.18 -14.48 10.07
N PHE A 201 -15.33 -13.62 9.06
CA PHE A 201 -14.70 -13.82 7.77
C PHE A 201 -13.37 -13.07 7.68
N LYS A 202 -12.37 -13.69 7.06
CA LYS A 202 -11.05 -13.09 6.82
C LYS A 202 -10.70 -13.12 5.34
N LEU A 203 -9.81 -12.21 4.96
CA LEU A 203 -9.25 -12.14 3.61
C LEU A 203 -8.01 -13.04 3.53
N GLU A 204 -7.98 -13.95 2.58
CA GLU A 204 -6.87 -14.87 2.33
C GLU A 204 -6.36 -14.73 0.90
N PHE A 205 -5.05 -14.92 0.74
CA PHE A 205 -4.45 -15.10 -0.57
C PHE A 205 -4.53 -16.58 -0.94
N ASP A 206 -5.12 -16.86 -2.09
CA ASP A 206 -5.15 -18.17 -2.69
C ASP A 206 -4.20 -18.20 -3.89
N PHE A 207 -3.16 -19.02 -3.77
CA PHE A 207 -2.15 -19.22 -4.81
C PHE A 207 -2.42 -20.47 -5.67
N GLY A 208 -3.55 -21.15 -5.46
CA GLY A 208 -3.89 -22.40 -6.13
C GLY A 208 -3.13 -23.62 -5.59
N GLN A 209 -2.44 -23.48 -4.45
CA GLN A 209 -1.82 -24.58 -3.73
C GLN A 209 -2.65 -24.81 -2.47
N ASN A 210 -3.27 -25.99 -2.35
CA ASN A 210 -3.75 -26.47 -1.05
C ASN A 210 -2.56 -26.42 -0.08
N ASP A 211 -2.77 -25.84 1.10
CA ASP A 211 -1.81 -25.75 2.20
C ASP A 211 -1.40 -27.14 2.71
N GLY A 212 -0.48 -27.81 2.00
CA GLY A 212 -0.08 -29.18 2.28
C GLY A 212 1.30 -29.59 1.76
N GLU A 213 2.18 -28.65 1.39
CA GLU A 213 3.55 -29.00 0.97
C GLU A 213 4.62 -28.47 1.93
N GLY A 214 4.53 -28.97 3.17
CA GLY A 214 5.76 -29.34 3.89
C GLY A 214 6.23 -30.69 3.35
N GLU A 215 7.30 -30.68 2.55
CA GLU A 215 8.21 -31.80 2.18
C GLU A 215 7.65 -33.21 1.84
N ASN A 216 6.33 -33.46 1.76
CA ASN A 216 5.76 -34.78 1.42
C ASN A 216 4.40 -34.67 0.69
N GLY A 217 4.33 -33.91 -0.41
CA GLY A 217 3.11 -33.74 -1.20
C GLY A 217 2.55 -35.05 -1.80
N GLU A 218 1.27 -35.32 -1.53
CA GLU A 218 0.40 -36.24 -2.26
C GLU A 218 0.12 -35.68 -3.67
N GLY A 219 0.07 -36.56 -4.68
CA GLY A 219 -0.05 -36.14 -6.08
C GLY A 219 -1.36 -35.39 -6.37
N VAL A 220 -1.29 -34.40 -7.26
CA VAL A 220 -2.45 -33.62 -7.70
C VAL A 220 -3.37 -34.50 -8.55
N ASP A 221 -4.64 -34.60 -8.15
CA ASP A 221 -5.67 -35.35 -8.89
C ASP A 221 -6.32 -34.47 -9.98
N PHE A 222 -6.20 -34.90 -11.24
CA PHE A 222 -6.75 -34.22 -12.42
C PHE A 222 -8.08 -34.82 -12.89
N THR A 223 -8.65 -35.78 -12.15
CA THR A 223 -9.86 -36.49 -12.56
C THR A 223 -11.05 -35.52 -12.69
N GLY A 224 -11.59 -35.36 -13.90
CA GLY A 224 -12.72 -34.48 -14.20
C GLY A 224 -12.36 -33.08 -14.72
N GLN A 225 -11.08 -32.74 -14.83
CA GLN A 225 -10.63 -31.49 -15.46
C GLN A 225 -10.43 -31.66 -16.97
N THR A 226 -10.71 -30.60 -17.75
CA THR A 226 -10.46 -30.60 -19.20
C THR A 226 -9.05 -30.06 -19.47
N PRO A 227 -8.19 -30.79 -20.20
CA PRO A 227 -6.85 -30.31 -20.50
C PRO A 227 -6.89 -29.13 -21.47
N LEU A 228 -6.07 -28.11 -21.21
CA LEU A 228 -5.92 -26.92 -22.07
C LEU A 228 -5.11 -27.22 -23.34
N GLY A 229 -4.29 -28.26 -23.31
CA GLY A 229 -3.47 -28.66 -24.45
C GLY A 229 -2.45 -29.74 -24.08
N ALA A 230 -1.65 -30.14 -25.06
CA ALA A 230 -0.58 -31.11 -24.86
C ALA A 230 0.71 -30.41 -24.39
N CYS A 231 1.36 -30.99 -23.39
CA CYS A 231 2.64 -30.53 -22.88
C CYS A 231 3.72 -30.65 -23.96
N PRO A 232 4.46 -29.57 -24.30
CA PRO A 232 5.46 -29.60 -25.36
C PRO A 232 6.68 -30.48 -25.03
N LYS A 233 6.85 -30.89 -23.76
CA LYS A 233 7.94 -31.76 -23.32
C LYS A 233 7.59 -33.25 -23.33
N CYS A 234 6.35 -33.63 -23.04
CA CYS A 234 6.00 -35.04 -22.83
C CYS A 234 4.66 -35.48 -23.42
N GLY A 235 3.93 -34.57 -24.08
CA GLY A 235 2.65 -34.84 -24.73
C GLY A 235 1.45 -35.06 -23.81
N SER A 236 1.63 -35.09 -22.48
CA SER A 236 0.54 -35.22 -21.51
C SER A 236 -0.31 -33.96 -21.38
N GLY A 237 -1.50 -34.07 -20.78
CA GLY A 237 -2.39 -32.93 -20.58
C GLY A 237 -1.76 -31.84 -19.72
N VAL A 238 -1.95 -30.59 -20.13
CA VAL A 238 -1.63 -29.39 -19.35
C VAL A 238 -2.92 -28.85 -18.74
N TYR A 239 -2.91 -28.62 -17.43
CA TYR A 239 -4.04 -28.14 -16.66
C TYR A 239 -3.69 -26.79 -16.01
N GLU A 240 -4.70 -25.96 -15.80
CA GLU A 240 -4.57 -24.70 -15.07
C GLU A 240 -4.78 -24.95 -13.57
N LEU A 241 -3.75 -24.67 -12.78
CA LEU A 241 -3.76 -24.76 -11.32
C LEU A 241 -3.48 -23.37 -10.75
N GLY A 242 -4.56 -22.65 -10.46
CA GLY A 242 -4.52 -21.28 -9.95
C GLY A 242 -3.80 -20.32 -10.89
N LEU A 243 -2.53 -20.02 -10.59
CA LEU A 243 -1.69 -19.06 -11.32
C LEU A 243 -0.70 -19.70 -12.29
N SER A 244 -0.74 -21.02 -12.45
CA SER A 244 0.26 -21.75 -13.23
C SER A 244 -0.37 -22.80 -14.13
N TYR A 245 0.31 -23.11 -15.23
CA TYR A 245 -0.02 -24.26 -16.06
C TYR A 245 0.90 -25.41 -15.69
N VAL A 246 0.31 -26.54 -15.33
CA VAL A 246 1.04 -27.71 -14.84
C VAL A 246 0.78 -28.89 -15.76
N CYS A 247 1.84 -29.62 -16.07
CA CYS A 247 1.76 -30.86 -16.82
C CYS A 247 1.39 -32.02 -15.89
N GLU A 248 0.43 -32.86 -16.29
CA GLU A 248 -0.01 -34.04 -15.52
C GLU A 248 1.17 -34.93 -15.04
N LYS A 249 2.12 -35.19 -15.95
CA LYS A 249 3.32 -36.00 -15.65
C LYS A 249 4.37 -35.31 -14.77
N SER A 250 4.36 -33.98 -14.62
CA SER A 250 5.36 -33.31 -13.78
C SER A 250 5.01 -33.36 -12.29
N VAL A 251 3.75 -33.65 -11.96
CA VAL A 251 3.26 -33.75 -10.57
C VAL A 251 2.77 -35.14 -10.18
N ALA A 252 2.56 -36.04 -11.15
CA ALA A 252 2.33 -37.45 -10.86
C ALA A 252 3.65 -38.12 -10.40
N LYS A 253 3.76 -38.52 -9.13
CA LYS A 253 4.81 -39.46 -8.72
C LYS A 253 4.64 -40.76 -9.53
N PRO A 254 5.72 -41.35 -10.07
CA PRO A 254 5.62 -42.68 -10.66
C PRO A 254 5.10 -43.64 -9.59
N LYS A 255 4.12 -44.48 -9.95
CA LYS A 255 3.69 -45.60 -9.12
C LYS A 255 4.84 -46.56 -8.83
#